data_AF-A0A6A4GR85-F1
#
_entry.id   AF-A0A6A4GR85-F1
#
_cell.length_a   1.000
_cell.length_b   1.000
_cell.length_c   1.000
_cell.angle_alpha   90.00
_cell.angle_beta   90.00
_cell.angle_gamma   90.00
#
_symmetry.space_group_name_H-M   'P 1'
#
loop_
_entity.id
_entity.type
_entity.pdbx_description
1 polymer ?
#
loop_
_entity_poly.entity_id
_entity_poly.type
_entity_poly.pdbx_seq_one_letter_code
_entity_poly.pdbx_strand_id
1 'polypeptide(L)'
;MSSGNALLNIPSFPEASQLLGQDTWRAFKDCVELNVQVRGLKGYLDGSIPKPTSATYIYAAQTASLPDSQFPSPGEWTQCERMVASIIYLNCTDPISIGIKRDDAASKTWQYLVKKYESRDEQCIHIANTILREHRFNPDTTTMEEHEKKMKNLLKSLHNLGGTC
;
A
#
# COMPACT_ATOMS: atom_id res chain seq x y z
N MET A 1 -22.02 12.85 -24.60
CA MET A 1 -20.81 12.02 -24.42
C MET A 1 -20.73 11.67 -22.94
N SER A 2 -20.90 10.40 -22.58
CA SER A 2 -20.92 9.95 -21.19
C SER A 2 -19.50 9.91 -20.63
N SER A 3 -19.10 10.95 -19.90
CA SER A 3 -17.81 11.03 -19.19
C SER A 3 -17.95 10.56 -17.74
N GLY A 4 -18.74 9.52 -17.50
CA GLY A 4 -19.14 9.10 -16.14
C GLY A 4 -18.40 7.90 -15.54
N ASN A 5 -17.69 7.08 -16.33
CA ASN A 5 -17.26 5.75 -15.88
C ASN A 5 -15.76 5.60 -15.57
N ALA A 6 -14.93 6.63 -15.78
CA ALA A 6 -13.49 6.50 -15.55
C ALA A 6 -13.10 6.53 -14.05
N LEU A 7 -13.95 7.09 -13.19
CA LEU A 7 -13.64 7.38 -11.78
C LEU A 7 -13.73 6.15 -10.85
N LEU A 8 -14.19 4.99 -11.32
CA LEU A 8 -14.46 3.81 -10.49
C LEU A 8 -13.63 2.57 -10.82
N ASN A 9 -12.63 2.67 -11.71
CA ASN A 9 -11.78 1.53 -12.02
C ASN A 9 -10.78 1.28 -10.88
N ILE A 10 -10.91 0.17 -10.15
CA ILE A 10 -9.96 -0.20 -9.10
C ILE A 10 -8.77 -0.93 -9.76
N PRO A 11 -7.53 -0.45 -9.59
CA PRO A 11 -6.36 -1.10 -10.13
C PRO A 11 -6.15 -2.47 -9.49
N SER A 12 -5.80 -3.47 -10.31
CA SER A 12 -5.22 -4.72 -9.84
C SER A 12 -3.70 -4.64 -9.98
N PHE A 13 -2.99 -4.87 -8.89
CA PHE A 13 -1.54 -4.90 -8.89
C PHE A 13 -1.04 -6.25 -9.43
N PRO A 14 0.18 -6.30 -10.00
CA PRO A 14 0.84 -7.56 -10.27
C PRO A 14 0.95 -8.40 -8.99
N GLU A 15 0.92 -9.72 -9.12
CA GLU A 15 0.97 -10.65 -7.97
C GLU A 15 2.18 -10.39 -7.05
N ALA A 16 3.34 -10.06 -7.63
CA ALA A 16 4.55 -9.70 -6.89
C ALA A 16 4.45 -8.39 -6.07
N SER A 17 3.43 -7.58 -6.32
CA SER A 17 3.14 -6.31 -5.63
C SER A 17 1.86 -6.35 -4.80
N GLN A 18 1.15 -7.48 -4.77
CA GLN A 18 0.02 -7.67 -3.86
C GLN A 18 0.53 -7.93 -2.43
N LEU A 19 -0.26 -7.51 -1.45
CA LEU A 19 0.12 -7.71 -0.05
C LEU A 19 -0.14 -9.16 0.37
N LEU A 20 0.95 -9.91 0.54
CA LEU A 20 0.98 -11.24 1.15
C LEU A 20 1.58 -11.19 2.57
N GLY A 21 2.62 -10.37 2.74
CA GLY A 21 3.35 -10.25 4.01
C GLY A 21 4.46 -9.21 3.95
N GLN A 22 5.42 -9.30 4.88
CA GLN A 22 6.53 -8.34 5.02
C GLN A 22 7.33 -8.18 3.72
N ASP A 23 7.62 -9.28 3.02
CA ASP A 23 8.45 -9.24 1.80
C ASP A 23 7.82 -8.45 0.64
N THR A 24 6.49 -8.40 0.60
CA THR A 24 5.71 -7.69 -0.43
C THR A 24 5.29 -6.29 0.01
N TRP A 25 5.44 -5.96 1.31
CA TRP A 25 4.92 -4.71 1.88
C TRP A 25 5.39 -3.48 1.13
N ARG A 26 6.70 -3.38 0.85
CA ARG A 26 7.28 -2.22 0.16
C ARG A 26 6.69 -2.01 -1.23
N ALA A 27 6.63 -3.07 -2.03
CA ALA A 27 6.06 -3.00 -3.38
C ALA A 27 4.56 -2.67 -3.36
N PHE A 28 3.82 -3.26 -2.42
CA PHE A 28 2.42 -2.95 -2.20
C PHE A 28 2.21 -1.48 -1.82
N LYS A 29 3.00 -0.99 -0.85
CA LYS A 29 2.93 0.39 -0.37
C LYS A 29 3.16 1.38 -1.52
N ASP A 30 4.23 1.18 -2.29
CA ASP A 30 4.56 2.03 -3.43
C ASP A 30 3.43 2.05 -4.48
N CYS A 31 2.83 0.89 -4.76
CA CYS A 31 1.70 0.80 -5.69
C CYS A 31 0.44 1.51 -5.17
N VAL A 32 0.12 1.39 -3.87
CA VAL A 32 -1.02 2.11 -3.26
C VAL A 32 -0.78 3.63 -3.32
N GLU A 33 0.38 4.09 -2.86
CA GLU A 33 0.70 5.52 -2.81
C GLU A 33 0.66 6.17 -4.20
N LEU A 34 1.23 5.52 -5.21
CA LEU A 34 1.21 6.02 -6.59
C LEU A 34 -0.22 6.09 -7.15
N ASN A 35 -1.05 5.06 -6.90
CA ASN A 35 -2.43 5.03 -7.39
C ASN A 35 -3.34 6.04 -6.70
N VAL A 36 -3.15 6.32 -5.40
CA VAL A 36 -3.92 7.38 -4.74
C VAL A 36 -3.42 8.76 -5.16
N GLN A 37 -2.11 8.94 -5.36
CA GLN A 37 -1.54 10.23 -5.73
C GLN A 37 -1.97 10.66 -7.13
N VAL A 38 -1.91 9.77 -8.13
CA VAL A 38 -2.33 10.09 -9.51
C VAL A 38 -3.82 10.42 -9.61
N ARG A 39 -4.63 10.01 -8.61
CA ARG A 39 -6.06 10.26 -8.54
C ARG A 39 -6.45 11.40 -7.60
N GLY A 40 -5.48 12.05 -6.94
CA GLY A 40 -5.76 13.11 -5.95
C GLY A 40 -6.36 12.61 -4.63
N LEU A 41 -6.24 11.32 -4.30
CA LEU A 41 -6.94 10.69 -3.18
C LEU A 41 -6.08 10.50 -1.94
N LYS A 42 -4.88 11.07 -1.92
CA LYS A 42 -3.94 10.91 -0.81
C LYS A 42 -4.56 11.30 0.54
N GLY A 43 -5.40 12.33 0.55
CA GLY A 43 -6.05 12.79 1.78
C GLY A 43 -7.06 11.81 2.41
N TYR A 44 -7.59 10.88 1.61
CA TYR A 44 -8.44 9.78 2.11
C TYR A 44 -7.57 8.63 2.65
N LEU A 45 -6.40 8.39 2.05
CA LEU A 45 -5.45 7.37 2.49
C LEU A 45 -4.83 7.72 3.85
N ASP A 46 -4.45 8.98 4.07
CA ASP A 46 -3.86 9.42 5.35
C ASP A 46 -4.90 9.90 6.37
N GLY A 47 -6.14 10.17 5.92
CA GLY A 47 -7.23 10.63 6.77
C GLY A 47 -7.25 12.15 6.99
N SER A 48 -6.49 12.93 6.24
CA SER A 48 -6.49 14.40 6.32
C SER A 48 -7.76 15.04 5.76
N ILE A 49 -8.55 14.34 4.93
CA ILE A 49 -9.87 14.78 4.46
C ILE A 49 -10.96 14.15 5.35
N PRO A 50 -11.50 14.88 6.35
CA PRO A 50 -12.51 14.33 7.25
C PRO A 50 -13.86 14.17 6.55
N LYS A 51 -14.69 13.25 7.07
CA LYS A 51 -16.07 13.09 6.62
C LYS A 51 -16.85 14.39 6.86
N PRO A 52 -17.50 14.97 5.84
CA PRO A 52 -18.30 16.18 6.01
C PRO A 52 -19.46 15.95 6.98
N THR A 53 -19.57 16.78 8.01
CA THR A 53 -20.76 16.85 8.86
C THR A 53 -21.90 17.58 8.17
N SER A 54 -23.15 17.19 8.43
CA SER A 54 -24.34 17.81 7.82
C SER A 54 -24.38 19.34 7.99
N ALA A 55 -23.89 19.88 9.11
CA ALA A 55 -23.82 21.32 9.35
C ALA A 55 -22.80 22.05 8.46
N THR A 56 -21.72 21.38 8.06
CA THR A 56 -20.63 21.95 7.25
C THR A 56 -21.00 22.04 5.77
N TYR A 57 -21.87 21.13 5.29
CA TYR A 57 -22.24 21.06 3.87
C TYR A 57 -23.22 22.15 3.41
N ILE A 58 -24.07 22.67 4.31
CA ILE A 58 -25.11 23.67 3.98
C ILE A 58 -24.50 24.96 3.37
N TYR A 59 -23.23 25.26 3.65
CA TYR A 59 -22.57 26.47 3.17
C TYR A 59 -21.75 26.29 1.87
N ALA A 60 -21.41 25.06 1.48
CA ALA A 60 -20.41 24.79 0.44
C ALA A 60 -20.99 24.32 -0.92
N ALA A 61 -22.30 24.12 -1.02
CA ALA A 61 -22.90 23.51 -2.21
C ALA A 61 -23.07 24.53 -3.35
N GLN A 62 -22.27 24.41 -4.42
CA GLN A 62 -22.73 24.77 -5.77
C GLN A 62 -21.95 24.18 -6.97
N THR A 63 -20.89 23.38 -6.78
CA THR A 63 -20.17 22.80 -7.93
C THR A 63 -19.68 21.38 -7.62
N ALA A 64 -19.73 20.49 -8.62
CA ALA A 64 -19.07 19.18 -8.56
C ALA A 64 -17.60 19.39 -8.20
N SER A 65 -17.14 18.75 -7.13
CA SER A 65 -15.80 18.98 -6.61
C SER A 65 -14.81 17.99 -7.23
N LEU A 66 -13.59 18.45 -7.53
CA LEU A 66 -12.55 17.55 -8.00
C LEU A 66 -12.21 16.51 -6.90
N PRO A 67 -11.68 15.33 -7.26
CA PRO A 67 -11.33 14.29 -6.29
C PRO A 67 -10.33 14.72 -5.21
N ASP A 68 -9.52 15.75 -5.49
CA ASP A 68 -8.56 16.38 -4.59
C ASP A 68 -9.16 17.54 -3.76
N SER A 69 -10.48 17.75 -3.85
CA SER A 69 -11.18 18.74 -3.03
C SER A 69 -10.99 18.46 -1.55
N GLN A 70 -10.55 19.48 -0.81
CA GLN A 70 -10.46 19.43 0.65
C GLN A 70 -11.84 19.46 1.34
N PHE A 71 -12.90 19.81 0.59
CA PHE A 71 -14.27 19.94 1.09
C PHE A 71 -15.24 19.19 0.18
N PRO A 72 -15.15 17.85 0.11
CA PRO A 72 -16.06 17.05 -0.72
C PRO A 72 -17.48 17.09 -0.16
N SER A 73 -18.48 16.84 -1.02
CA SER A 73 -19.83 16.53 -0.54
C SER A 73 -19.84 15.19 0.22
N PRO A 74 -20.85 14.93 1.08
CA PRO A 74 -20.96 13.63 1.77
C PRO A 74 -20.96 12.42 0.83
N GLY A 75 -21.57 12.55 -0.35
CA GLY A 75 -21.60 11.52 -1.38
C GLY A 75 -20.24 11.29 -2.04
N GLU A 76 -19.60 12.38 -2.50
CA GLU A 76 -18.24 12.33 -3.08
C GLU A 76 -17.22 11.77 -2.09
N TRP A 77 -17.28 12.21 -0.82
CA TRP A 77 -16.40 11.70 0.24
C TRP A 77 -16.55 10.20 0.39
N THR A 78 -17.79 9.70 0.46
CA THR A 78 -18.07 8.28 0.63
C THR A 78 -17.55 7.46 -0.56
N GLN A 79 -17.71 7.96 -1.79
CA GLN A 79 -17.22 7.29 -2.98
C GLN A 79 -15.68 7.23 -3.01
N CYS A 80 -15.01 8.34 -2.72
CA CYS A 80 -13.55 8.43 -2.72
C CYS A 80 -12.94 7.55 -1.61
N GLU A 81 -13.49 7.64 -0.40
CA GLU A 81 -13.09 6.81 0.74
C GLU A 81 -13.22 5.32 0.42
N ARG A 82 -14.36 4.90 -0.14
CA ARG A 82 -14.59 3.50 -0.51
C ARG A 82 -13.69 3.05 -1.65
N MET A 83 -13.31 3.93 -2.56
CA MET A 83 -12.36 3.61 -3.60
C MET A 83 -10.97 3.33 -3.02
N VAL A 84 -10.46 4.18 -2.12
CA VAL A 84 -9.16 3.94 -1.48
C VAL A 84 -9.18 2.67 -0.62
N ALA A 85 -10.24 2.46 0.16
CA ALA A 85 -10.41 1.22 0.93
C ALA A 85 -10.40 -0.02 0.03
N SER A 86 -11.04 0.06 -1.14
CA SER A 86 -11.08 -1.04 -2.11
C SER A 86 -9.74 -1.27 -2.81
N ILE A 87 -8.98 -0.21 -3.11
CA ILE A 87 -7.60 -0.31 -3.63
C ILE A 87 -6.74 -1.13 -2.67
N ILE A 88 -6.82 -0.86 -1.37
CA ILE A 88 -6.08 -1.61 -0.36
C ILE A 88 -6.60 -3.05 -0.28
N TYR A 89 -7.90 -3.23 -0.04
CA TYR A 89 -8.49 -4.53 0.25
C TYR A 89 -8.34 -5.55 -0.89
N LEU A 90 -8.63 -5.13 -2.13
CA LEU A 90 -8.60 -6.04 -3.29
C LEU A 90 -7.19 -6.38 -3.76
N ASN A 91 -6.18 -5.62 -3.32
CA ASN A 91 -4.77 -5.90 -3.62
C ASN A 91 -4.05 -6.59 -2.46
N CYS A 92 -4.80 -7.13 -1.50
CA CYS A 92 -4.32 -8.08 -0.50
C CYS A 92 -4.68 -9.49 -0.94
N THR A 93 -3.72 -10.43 -0.87
CA THR A 93 -3.96 -11.83 -1.24
C THR A 93 -4.94 -12.50 -0.27
N ASP A 94 -4.79 -12.23 1.03
CA ASP A 94 -5.72 -12.66 2.07
C ASP A 94 -5.90 -11.55 3.11
N PRO A 95 -6.81 -10.59 2.87
CA PRO A 95 -7.03 -9.45 3.75
C PRO A 95 -7.51 -9.88 5.15
N ILE A 96 -8.22 -11.01 5.27
CA ILE A 96 -8.80 -11.45 6.53
C ILE A 96 -7.71 -11.99 7.47
N SER A 97 -6.82 -12.87 6.97
CA SER A 97 -5.75 -13.43 7.81
C SER A 97 -4.74 -12.38 8.26
N ILE A 98 -4.52 -11.33 7.45
CA ILE A 98 -3.66 -10.21 7.84
C ILE A 98 -4.37 -9.18 8.74
N GLY A 99 -5.65 -9.36 9.07
CA GLY A 99 -6.38 -8.55 10.03
C GLY A 99 -7.09 -7.31 9.46
N ILE A 100 -7.23 -7.19 8.14
CA ILE A 100 -7.98 -6.12 7.49
C ILE A 100 -9.48 -6.45 7.54
N LYS A 101 -10.29 -5.48 7.99
CA LYS A 101 -11.75 -5.56 7.96
C LYS A 101 -12.29 -4.83 6.74
N ARG A 102 -13.28 -5.42 6.06
CA ARG A 102 -13.90 -4.84 4.86
C ARG A 102 -14.54 -3.45 5.07
N ASP A 103 -15.06 -3.20 6.28
CA ASP A 103 -15.78 -1.97 6.60
C ASP A 103 -14.93 -0.92 7.33
N ASP A 104 -13.64 -1.19 7.55
CA ASP A 104 -12.75 -0.20 8.12
C ASP A 104 -12.52 0.95 7.14
N ALA A 105 -12.36 2.16 7.69
CA ALA A 105 -11.92 3.32 6.94
C ALA A 105 -10.57 3.04 6.25
N ALA A 106 -10.37 3.64 5.08
CA ALA A 106 -9.14 3.50 4.32
C ALA A 106 -7.93 3.92 5.16
N SER A 107 -8.02 5.07 5.80
CA SER A 107 -7.00 5.62 6.69
C SER A 107 -6.69 4.72 7.89
N LYS A 108 -7.72 4.17 8.54
CA LYS A 108 -7.56 3.23 9.64
C LYS A 108 -6.82 1.97 9.20
N THR A 109 -7.21 1.40 8.06
CA THR A 109 -6.57 0.22 7.48
C THR A 109 -5.11 0.53 7.12
N TRP A 110 -4.87 1.66 6.46
CA TRP A 110 -3.54 2.09 6.06
C TRP A 110 -2.59 2.27 7.25
N GLN A 111 -3.03 2.99 8.29
CA GLN A 111 -2.26 3.18 9.52
C GLN A 111 -1.96 1.85 10.22
N TYR A 112 -2.91 0.93 10.24
CA TYR A 112 -2.69 -0.42 10.77
C TYR A 112 -1.58 -1.15 10.01
N LEU A 113 -1.61 -1.13 8.68
CA LEU A 113 -0.61 -1.81 7.85
C LEU A 113 0.77 -1.17 7.99
N VAL A 114 0.86 0.16 7.94
CA VAL A 114 2.10 0.89 8.19
C VAL A 114 2.65 0.51 9.56
N LYS A 115 1.83 0.52 10.61
CA LYS A 115 2.27 0.11 11.94
C LYS A 115 2.73 -1.35 11.99
N LYS A 116 2.08 -2.25 11.27
CA LYS A 116 2.37 -3.69 11.28
C LYS A 116 3.66 -4.06 10.55
N TYR A 117 3.93 -3.41 9.41
CA TYR A 117 5.03 -3.78 8.53
C TYR A 117 6.20 -2.78 8.53
N GLU A 118 6.00 -1.56 9.05
CA GLU A 118 7.06 -0.56 9.27
C GLU A 118 7.47 -0.40 10.72
N SER A 119 6.82 -1.11 11.66
CA SER A 119 7.43 -1.30 12.98
C SER A 119 8.77 -1.98 12.75
N ARG A 120 9.85 -1.20 12.82
CA ARG A 120 11.21 -1.65 12.57
C ARG A 120 11.48 -2.87 13.43
N ASP A 121 11.47 -4.02 12.79
CA ASP A 121 12.14 -5.16 13.38
C ASP A 121 13.62 -5.02 13.00
N GLU A 122 14.33 -4.19 13.77
CA GLU A 122 15.79 -4.03 13.65
C GLU A 122 16.48 -5.40 13.75
N GLN A 123 15.87 -6.38 14.42
CA GLN A 123 16.35 -7.75 14.45
C GLN A 123 16.16 -8.43 13.10
N CYS A 124 15.02 -8.30 12.43
CA CYS A 124 14.86 -8.81 11.06
C CYS A 124 15.86 -8.20 10.08
N ILE A 125 16.09 -6.88 10.15
CA ILE A 125 17.11 -6.22 9.32
C ILE A 125 18.50 -6.80 9.64
N HIS A 126 18.83 -6.95 10.92
CA HIS A 126 20.10 -7.51 11.33
C HIS A 126 20.26 -8.95 10.85
N ILE A 127 19.25 -9.81 11.04
CA ILE A 127 19.25 -11.21 10.60
C ILE A 127 19.44 -11.29 9.08
N ALA A 128 18.69 -10.49 8.30
CA ALA A 128 18.82 -10.48 6.85
C ALA A 128 20.22 -10.02 6.40
N ASN A 129 20.80 -9.01 7.07
CA ASN A 129 22.16 -8.54 6.78
C ASN A 129 23.20 -9.60 7.15
N THR A 130 23.03 -10.29 8.27
CA THR A 130 23.89 -11.42 8.68
C THR A 130 23.83 -12.55 7.65
N ILE A 131 22.63 -12.98 7.25
CA ILE A 131 22.45 -14.02 6.22
C ILE A 131 23.14 -13.62 4.91
N LEU A 132 23.00 -12.36 4.48
CA LEU A 132 23.66 -11.86 3.27
C LEU A 132 25.18 -11.91 3.38
N ARG A 133 25.76 -11.51 4.52
CA ARG A 133 27.21 -11.47 4.75
C ARG A 133 27.84 -12.84 4.93
N GLU A 134 27.10 -13.76 5.54
CA GLU A 134 27.52 -15.14 5.82
C GLU A 134 27.35 -16.06 4.62
N HIS A 135 26.51 -15.72 3.64
CA HIS A 135 26.35 -16.55 2.45
C HIS A 135 27.68 -16.61 1.66
N ARG A 136 28.21 -17.82 1.50
CA ARG A 136 29.44 -18.10 0.74
C ARG A 136 29.15 -19.00 -0.44
N PHE A 137 29.88 -18.79 -1.52
CA PHE A 137 29.86 -19.67 -2.68
C PHE A 137 30.42 -21.05 -2.30
N ASN A 138 29.70 -22.11 -2.67
CA ASN A 138 30.18 -23.48 -2.56
C ASN A 138 30.14 -24.13 -3.96
N PRO A 139 31.31 -24.38 -4.58
CA PRO A 139 31.40 -24.96 -5.92
C PRO A 139 30.96 -26.43 -5.97
N ASP A 140 30.94 -27.15 -4.84
CA ASP A 140 30.57 -28.57 -4.81
C ASP A 140 29.05 -28.79 -4.88
N THR A 141 28.26 -27.76 -4.57
CA THR A 141 26.80 -27.87 -4.41
C THR A 141 25.99 -26.90 -5.27
N THR A 142 26.63 -25.93 -5.91
CA THR A 142 25.93 -24.80 -6.54
C THR A 142 26.72 -24.23 -7.70
N THR A 143 26.04 -23.86 -8.80
CA THR A 143 26.69 -23.12 -9.88
C THR A 143 26.91 -21.66 -9.53
N MET A 144 27.79 -20.97 -10.27
CA MET A 144 28.01 -19.53 -10.07
C MET A 144 26.74 -18.73 -10.35
N GLU A 145 25.97 -19.08 -11.38
CA GLU A 145 24.72 -18.41 -11.73
C GLU A 145 23.66 -18.56 -10.63
N GLU A 146 23.54 -19.75 -10.05
CA GLU A 146 22.61 -20.00 -8.94
C GLU A 146 23.01 -19.23 -7.68
N HIS A 147 24.31 -19.16 -7.40
CA HIS A 147 24.84 -18.38 -6.29
C HIS A 147 24.58 -16.88 -6.49
N GLU A 148 24.84 -16.32 -7.67
CA GLU A 148 24.52 -14.93 -7.97
C GLU A 148 23.02 -14.63 -7.81
N LYS A 149 22.16 -15.53 -8.33
CA LYS A 149 20.71 -15.39 -8.19
C LYS A 149 20.30 -15.38 -6.72
N LYS A 150 20.91 -16.24 -5.89
CA LYS A 150 20.66 -16.28 -4.45
C LYS A 150 21.13 -15.01 -3.76
N MET A 151 22.32 -14.51 -4.07
CA MET A 151 22.83 -13.24 -3.54
C MET A 151 21.92 -12.05 -3.90
N LYS A 152 21.46 -11.96 -5.16
CA LYS A 152 20.50 -10.92 -5.60
C LYS A 152 19.18 -11.00 -4.83
N ASN A 153 18.68 -12.21 -4.55
CA ASN A 153 17.46 -12.39 -3.78
C ASN A 153 17.63 -12.00 -2.30
N LEU A 154 18.75 -12.36 -1.67
CA LEU A 154 19.07 -11.97 -0.30
C LEU A 154 19.19 -10.44 -0.17
N LEU A 155 19.87 -9.81 -1.13
CA LEU A 155 19.98 -8.35 -1.20
C LEU A 155 18.61 -7.67 -1.34
N LYS A 156 17.75 -8.21 -2.21
CA LYS A 156 16.38 -7.73 -2.38
C LYS A 156 15.57 -7.84 -1.07
N SER A 157 15.68 -8.96 -0.35
CA SER A 157 15.01 -9.16 0.93
C SER A 157 15.47 -8.14 1.98
N LEU A 158 16.79 -7.90 2.11
CA LEU A 158 17.32 -6.87 3.01
C LEU A 158 16.76 -5.47 2.69
N HIS A 159 16.70 -5.10 1.41
CA HIS A 159 16.15 -3.81 1.00
C HIS A 159 14.64 -3.70 1.24
N ASN A 160 13.88 -4.79 1.11
CA ASN A 160 12.45 -4.80 1.40
C ASN A 160 12.17 -4.57 2.89
N LEU A 161 13.08 -5.02 3.77
CA LEU A 161 13.05 -4.74 5.20
C LEU A 161 13.51 -3.33 5.57
N GLY A 162 13.95 -2.51 4.61
CA GLY A 162 14.49 -1.17 4.85
C GLY A 162 15.96 -1.15 5.29
N GLY A 163 16.65 -2.29 5.19
CA GLY A 163 18.08 -2.38 5.44
C GLY A 163 18.92 -1.75 4.31
N THR A 164 20.08 -1.21 4.71
CA THR A 164 21.14 -0.76 3.81
C THR A 164 22.37 -1.64 4.00
N CYS A 165 23.06 -1.96 2.91
CA CYS A 165 24.28 -2.78 2.94
C CYS A 165 25.47 -2.09 3.58
#